data_AF-A0A1S8XKF7-F1
#
_entry.id   AF-A0A1S8XKF7-F1
#
_cell.length_a   1.000
_cell.length_b   1.000
_cell.length_c   1.000
_cell.angle_alpha   90.00
_cell.angle_beta   90.00
_cell.angle_gamma   90.00
#
_symmetry.space_group_name_H-M   'P 1'
#
loop_
_entity.id
_entity.type
_entity.pdbx_description
1 polymer ?
#
loop_
_entity_poly.entity_id
_entity_poly.type
_entity_poly.pdbx_seq_one_letter_code
_entity_poly.pdbx_strand_id
1 'polypeptide(L)'
;MGSEQPWTRPARRGRPARTGLLAAGAGLGLCLVGVAGLGAWNVQMLAGAGDQVRDSADGFLREVAAGDVERAYERLCAQSRSRWSAVGFAGWVRTPPVVTGYEIVDVSVRTKGGRPTGTVRARLIRDGGAGEDRTVPMVKEDGRWRVCGDPF
;
A
#
# COMPACT_ATOMS: atom_id res chain seq x y z
N MET A 1 71.84 45.06 -34.14
CA MET A 1 70.52 44.58 -34.58
C MET A 1 70.33 43.20 -33.98
N GLY A 2 69.30 43.03 -33.15
CA GLY A 2 69.02 41.79 -32.42
C GLY A 2 67.94 40.94 -33.08
N SER A 3 67.94 39.65 -32.77
CA SER A 3 66.82 38.71 -32.96
C SER A 3 67.09 37.50 -32.06
N GLU A 4 66.50 37.48 -30.86
CA GLU A 4 65.32 36.69 -30.48
C GLU A 4 65.67 35.26 -30.06
N GLN A 5 65.77 35.06 -28.73
CA GLN A 5 65.77 33.74 -28.12
C GLN A 5 64.33 33.21 -28.05
N PRO A 6 64.06 31.96 -28.49
CA PRO A 6 62.72 31.39 -28.40
C PRO A 6 62.43 30.99 -26.95
N TRP A 7 61.51 31.73 -26.32
CA TRP A 7 60.95 31.39 -25.01
C TRP A 7 60.00 30.19 -25.13
N THR A 8 60.44 29.01 -24.69
CA THR A 8 59.55 27.88 -24.43
C THR A 8 58.87 28.04 -23.08
N ARG A 9 57.58 28.44 -23.07
CA ARG A 9 56.75 28.37 -21.86
C ARG A 9 56.53 26.91 -21.48
N PRO A 10 56.75 26.51 -20.21
CA PRO A 10 56.35 25.18 -19.77
C PRO A 10 54.81 25.11 -19.76
N ALA A 11 54.26 24.10 -20.44
CA ALA A 11 52.84 23.81 -20.38
C ALA A 11 52.46 23.49 -18.93
N ARG A 12 51.65 24.37 -18.31
CA ARG A 12 51.09 24.10 -16.98
C ARG A 12 50.20 22.87 -17.10
N ARG A 13 50.65 21.75 -16.52
CA ARG A 13 49.87 20.51 -16.40
C ARG A 13 48.74 20.76 -15.39
N GLY A 14 47.66 21.38 -15.85
CA GLY A 14 46.46 21.64 -15.07
C GLY A 14 45.85 20.31 -14.64
N ARG A 15 45.81 20.08 -13.32
CA ARG A 15 45.38 18.85 -12.65
C ARG A 15 43.96 18.44 -13.07
N PRO A 16 43.76 17.49 -14.02
CA PRO A 16 42.40 17.13 -14.47
C PRO A 16 41.75 16.09 -13.55
N ALA A 17 42.54 15.39 -12.74
CA ALA A 17 42.09 14.30 -11.89
C ALA A 17 41.14 14.77 -10.77
N ARG A 18 41.35 15.97 -10.21
CA ARG A 18 40.50 16.50 -9.12
C ARG A 18 39.10 16.86 -9.60
N THR A 19 38.99 17.45 -10.78
CA THR A 19 37.69 17.79 -11.39
C THR A 19 36.94 16.53 -11.82
N GLY A 20 37.64 15.53 -12.36
CA GLY A 20 37.05 14.23 -12.68
C GLY A 20 36.52 13.49 -11.44
N LEU A 21 37.27 13.51 -10.33
CA LEU A 21 36.83 12.89 -9.07
C LEU A 21 35.57 13.56 -8.50
N LEU A 22 35.50 14.90 -8.55
CA LEU A 22 34.34 15.66 -8.07
C LEU A 22 33.10 15.39 -8.93
N ALA A 23 33.26 15.35 -10.26
CA ALA A 23 32.16 15.04 -11.17
C ALA A 23 31.63 13.61 -10.97
N ALA A 24 32.54 12.64 -10.81
CA ALA A 24 32.18 11.25 -10.52
C ALA A 24 31.46 11.11 -9.18
N GLY A 25 31.97 11.77 -8.12
CA GLY A 25 31.34 11.79 -6.81
C GLY A 25 29.95 12.44 -6.82
N ALA A 26 29.79 13.56 -7.53
CA ALA A 26 28.50 14.22 -7.69
C ALA A 26 27.48 13.36 -8.45
N GLY A 27 27.91 12.70 -9.53
CA GLY A 27 27.07 11.77 -10.29
C GLY A 27 26.62 10.57 -9.45
N LEU A 28 27.54 9.98 -8.67
CA LEU A 28 27.22 8.87 -7.77
C LEU A 28 26.27 9.31 -6.65
N GLY A 29 26.50 10.49 -6.07
CA GLY A 29 25.64 11.09 -5.05
C GLY A 29 24.22 11.32 -5.57
N LEU A 30 24.06 11.90 -6.76
CA LEU A 30 22.76 12.09 -7.41
C LEU A 30 22.06 10.77 -7.71
N CYS A 31 22.81 9.75 -8.14
CA CYS A 31 22.25 8.42 -8.40
C CYS A 31 21.72 7.77 -7.11
N LEU A 32 22.49 7.82 -6.02
CA LEU A 32 22.09 7.27 -4.73
C LEU A 32 20.91 8.04 -4.12
N VAL A 33 20.90 9.38 -4.21
CA VAL A 33 19.78 10.21 -3.75
C VAL A 33 18.53 9.96 -4.60
N GLY A 34 18.68 9.78 -5.92
CA GLY A 34 17.57 9.43 -6.81
C GLY A 34 16.95 8.07 -6.48
N VAL A 35 17.79 7.04 -6.28
CA VAL A 35 17.33 5.69 -5.90
C VAL A 35 16.70 5.69 -4.51
N ALA A 36 17.30 6.35 -3.53
CA ALA A 36 16.76 6.45 -2.18
C ALA A 36 15.45 7.26 -2.15
N GLY A 37 15.36 8.36 -2.90
CA GLY A 37 14.15 9.17 -3.01
C GLY A 37 12.99 8.42 -3.68
N LEU A 38 13.26 7.70 -4.78
CA LEU A 38 12.27 6.84 -5.44
C LEU A 38 11.83 5.67 -4.54
N GLY A 39 12.76 5.08 -3.79
CA GLY A 39 12.47 4.03 -2.82
C GLY A 39 11.57 4.52 -1.69
N ALA A 40 11.92 5.65 -1.06
CA ALA A 40 11.15 6.23 0.05
C ALA A 40 9.72 6.63 -0.38
N TRP A 41 9.57 7.24 -1.56
CA TRP A 41 8.26 7.61 -2.10
C TRP A 41 7.35 6.38 -2.32
N ASN A 42 7.91 5.31 -2.89
CA ASN A 42 7.17 4.06 -3.13
C ASN A 42 6.70 3.41 -1.81
N VAL A 43 7.57 3.37 -0.81
CA VAL A 43 7.24 2.80 0.51
C VAL A 43 6.17 3.63 1.22
N GLN A 44 6.24 4.96 1.19
CA GLN A 44 5.24 5.83 1.82
C GLN A 44 3.85 5.71 1.16
N MET A 45 3.79 5.61 -0.16
CA MET A 45 2.51 5.40 -0.87
C MET A 45 1.88 4.04 -0.58
N LEU A 46 2.70 2.98 -0.50
CA LEU A 46 2.22 1.63 -0.17
C LEU A 46 1.82 1.50 1.30
N ALA A 47 2.59 2.09 2.22
CA ALA A 47 2.27 2.12 3.64
C ALA A 47 0.94 2.84 3.89
N GLY A 48 0.75 4.03 3.32
CA GLY A 48 -0.51 4.78 3.46
C GLY A 48 -1.71 4.08 2.82
N ALA A 49 -1.50 3.30 1.75
CA ALA A 49 -2.56 2.47 1.18
C ALA A 49 -2.90 1.28 2.09
N GLY A 50 -1.91 0.66 2.72
CA GLY A 50 -2.08 -0.43 3.68
C GLY A 50 -2.89 0.01 4.91
N ASP A 51 -2.58 1.17 5.48
CA ASP A 51 -3.30 1.72 6.62
C ASP A 51 -4.77 2.00 6.28
N GLN A 52 -5.05 2.62 5.13
CA GLN A 52 -6.43 2.86 4.68
C GLN A 52 -7.22 1.56 4.46
N VAL A 53 -6.57 0.51 3.95
CA VAL A 53 -7.18 -0.83 3.79
C VAL A 53 -7.49 -1.42 5.16
N ARG A 54 -6.53 -1.36 6.09
CA ARG A 54 -6.70 -1.84 7.47
C ARG A 54 -7.87 -1.14 8.16
N ASP A 55 -7.91 0.19 8.15
CA ASP A 55 -8.97 0.97 8.80
C ASP A 55 -10.35 0.68 8.22
N SER A 56 -10.43 0.50 6.90
CA SER A 56 -11.68 0.18 6.23
C SER A 56 -12.18 -1.23 6.57
N ALA A 57 -11.28 -2.20 6.65
CA ALA A 57 -11.58 -3.56 7.08
C ALA A 57 -11.95 -3.62 8.56
N ASP A 58 -11.22 -2.91 9.42
CA ASP A 58 -11.51 -2.79 10.84
C ASP A 58 -12.94 -2.27 11.06
N GLY A 59 -13.31 -1.18 10.39
CA GLY A 59 -14.65 -0.63 10.51
C GLY A 59 -15.75 -1.61 10.08
N PHE A 60 -15.53 -2.39 9.02
CA PHE A 60 -16.47 -3.43 8.59
C PHE A 60 -16.58 -4.57 9.60
N LEU A 61 -15.45 -5.12 10.05
CA LEU A 61 -15.43 -6.23 11.00
C LEU A 61 -16.00 -5.82 12.36
N ARG A 62 -15.76 -4.57 12.79
CA ARG A 62 -16.37 -3.99 13.99
C ARG A 62 -17.87 -3.90 13.90
N GLU A 63 -18.40 -3.43 12.77
CA GLU A 63 -19.86 -3.33 12.55
C GLU A 63 -20.50 -4.73 12.51
N VAL A 64 -19.84 -5.70 11.86
CA VAL A 64 -20.28 -7.11 11.86
C VAL A 64 -20.30 -7.69 13.29
N ALA A 65 -19.21 -7.53 14.05
CA ALA A 65 -19.12 -8.04 15.42
C ALA A 65 -20.09 -7.33 16.39
N ALA A 66 -20.41 -6.06 16.13
CA ALA A 66 -21.42 -5.30 16.87
C ALA A 66 -22.86 -5.62 16.46
N GLY A 67 -23.07 -6.42 15.40
CA GLY A 67 -24.39 -6.72 14.84
C GLY A 67 -25.03 -5.58 14.03
N ASP A 68 -24.28 -4.52 13.73
CA ASP A 68 -24.69 -3.37 12.89
C ASP A 68 -24.56 -3.75 11.40
N VAL A 69 -25.44 -4.66 10.98
CA VAL A 69 -25.41 -5.26 9.63
C VAL A 69 -25.74 -4.25 8.55
N GLU A 70 -26.55 -3.23 8.85
CA GLU A 70 -26.89 -2.15 7.93
C GLU A 70 -25.65 -1.35 7.55
N ARG A 71 -24.85 -0.89 8.54
CA ARG A 71 -23.60 -0.19 8.26
C ARG A 71 -22.56 -1.09 7.60
N ALA A 72 -22.45 -2.34 8.06
CA ALA A 72 -21.54 -3.30 7.45
C ALA A 72 -21.87 -3.53 5.96
N TYR A 73 -23.16 -3.57 5.60
CA TYR A 73 -23.60 -3.71 4.22
C TYR A 73 -23.20 -2.51 3.35
N GLU A 74 -23.23 -1.29 3.90
CA GLU A 74 -22.81 -0.08 3.17
C GLU A 74 -21.31 -0.04 2.86
N ARG A 75 -20.49 -0.84 3.56
CA ARG A 75 -19.05 -0.98 3.30
C ARG A 75 -18.72 -1.98 2.20
N LEU A 76 -19.71 -2.75 1.74
CA LEU A 76 -19.53 -3.66 0.63
C LEU A 76 -19.32 -2.91 -0.69
N CYS A 77 -18.52 -3.51 -1.56
CA CYS A 77 -18.28 -3.00 -2.90
C CYS A 77 -19.50 -3.21 -3.79
N ALA A 78 -19.58 -2.47 -4.89
CA ALA A 78 -20.72 -2.52 -5.81
C ALA A 78 -21.00 -3.94 -6.32
N GLN A 79 -19.96 -4.71 -6.62
CA GLN A 79 -20.09 -6.11 -7.05
C GLN A 79 -20.70 -7.02 -5.97
N SER A 80 -20.34 -6.84 -4.70
CA SER A 80 -20.94 -7.63 -3.62
C SER A 80 -22.39 -7.21 -3.38
N ARG A 81 -22.69 -5.90 -3.43
CA ARG A 81 -24.05 -5.37 -3.30
C ARG A 81 -24.98 -5.75 -4.46
N SER A 82 -24.44 -6.06 -5.64
CA SER A 82 -25.25 -6.58 -6.76
C SER A 82 -25.59 -8.06 -6.62
N ARG A 83 -24.83 -8.82 -5.82
CA ARG A 83 -25.05 -10.25 -5.57
C ARG A 83 -25.86 -10.50 -4.29
N TRP A 84 -25.67 -9.65 -3.29
CA TRP A 84 -26.31 -9.76 -1.98
C TRP A 84 -27.28 -8.59 -1.77
N SER A 85 -28.56 -8.91 -1.55
CA SER A 85 -29.50 -7.93 -1.01
C SER A 85 -29.12 -7.59 0.44
N ALA A 86 -29.50 -6.41 0.92
CA ALA A 86 -29.27 -6.02 2.31
C ALA A 86 -29.86 -7.03 3.31
N VAL A 87 -31.07 -7.53 3.01
CA VAL A 87 -31.75 -8.55 3.82
C VAL A 87 -31.00 -9.89 3.77
N GLY A 88 -30.53 -10.31 2.61
CA GLY A 88 -29.76 -11.55 2.45
C GLY A 88 -28.44 -11.51 3.20
N PHE A 89 -27.72 -10.40 3.11
CA PHE A 89 -26.51 -10.14 3.89
C PHE A 89 -26.79 -10.18 5.40
N ALA A 90 -27.83 -9.48 5.86
CA ALA A 90 -28.20 -9.43 7.26
C ALA A 90 -28.57 -10.82 7.80
N GLY A 91 -29.35 -11.60 7.05
CA GLY A 91 -29.71 -12.98 7.43
C GLY A 91 -28.48 -13.88 7.53
N TRP A 92 -27.56 -13.75 6.58
CA TRP A 92 -26.33 -14.54 6.57
C TRP A 92 -25.38 -14.20 7.73
N VAL A 93 -25.10 -12.91 7.98
CA VAL A 93 -24.24 -12.47 9.08
C VAL A 93 -24.78 -12.89 10.45
N ARG A 94 -26.11 -12.97 10.59
CA ARG A 94 -26.79 -13.39 11.83
C ARG A 94 -26.94 -14.90 11.96
N THR A 95 -26.50 -15.69 10.97
CA THR A 95 -26.57 -17.15 11.03
C THR A 95 -25.50 -17.67 12.00
N PRO A 96 -25.88 -18.41 13.06
CA PRO A 96 -24.89 -19.00 13.96
C PRO A 96 -23.98 -19.99 13.23
N PRO A 97 -22.70 -20.09 13.62
CA PRO A 97 -22.06 -19.35 14.70
C PRO A 97 -21.68 -17.90 14.33
N VAL A 98 -22.23 -16.92 15.07
CA VAL A 98 -22.10 -15.48 14.76
C VAL A 98 -20.73 -14.95 15.15
N VAL A 99 -20.25 -13.94 14.43
CA VAL A 99 -18.98 -13.28 14.74
C VAL A 99 -19.17 -12.38 15.96
N THR A 100 -18.38 -12.60 17.02
CA THR A 100 -18.39 -11.81 18.26
C THR A 100 -17.12 -10.98 18.44
N GLY A 101 -16.07 -11.27 17.67
CA GLY A 101 -14.82 -10.52 17.69
C GLY A 101 -13.96 -10.81 16.46
N TYR A 102 -12.86 -10.09 16.33
CA TYR A 102 -11.92 -10.29 15.24
C TYR A 102 -10.52 -9.76 15.59
N GLU A 103 -9.53 -10.24 14.87
CA GLU A 103 -8.15 -9.75 14.89
C GLU A 103 -7.66 -9.62 13.45
N ILE A 104 -7.12 -8.46 13.06
CA ILE A 104 -6.49 -8.29 11.74
C ILE A 104 -5.04 -8.78 11.83
N VAL A 105 -4.77 -9.91 11.18
CA VAL A 105 -3.48 -10.58 11.20
C VAL A 105 -2.51 -9.98 10.19
N ASP A 106 -3.01 -9.61 9.01
CA ASP A 106 -2.16 -9.16 7.90
C ASP A 106 -2.95 -8.32 6.89
N VAL A 107 -2.23 -7.42 6.23
CA VAL A 107 -2.79 -6.52 5.22
C VAL A 107 -1.82 -6.43 4.07
N SER A 108 -2.31 -6.70 2.86
CA SER A 108 -1.53 -6.56 1.64
C SER A 108 -2.28 -5.73 0.61
N VAL A 109 -1.53 -4.90 -0.11
CA VAL A 109 -2.04 -4.07 -1.21
C VAL A 109 -1.25 -4.40 -2.45
N ARG A 110 -1.95 -4.65 -3.55
CA ARG A 110 -1.35 -4.94 -4.86
C ARG A 110 -2.16 -4.32 -5.98
N THR A 111 -1.51 -4.05 -7.09
CA THR A 111 -2.18 -3.52 -8.29
C THR A 111 -2.51 -4.66 -9.24
N LYS A 112 -3.78 -4.75 -9.68
CA LYS A 112 -4.24 -5.73 -10.68
C LYS A 112 -4.96 -5.00 -11.81
N GLY A 113 -4.46 -5.13 -13.04
CA GLY A 113 -5.04 -4.45 -14.21
C GLY A 113 -5.13 -2.92 -14.05
N GLY A 114 -4.07 -2.30 -13.50
CA GLY A 114 -4.00 -0.86 -13.27
C GLY A 114 -4.81 -0.34 -12.08
N ARG A 115 -5.53 -1.19 -11.34
CA ARG A 115 -6.34 -0.80 -10.19
C ARG A 115 -5.77 -1.36 -8.88
N PRO A 116 -5.73 -0.56 -7.80
CA PRO A 116 -5.29 -1.05 -6.50
C PRO A 116 -6.34 -1.99 -5.90
N THR A 117 -5.86 -3.11 -5.37
CA THR A 117 -6.64 -4.15 -4.69
C THR A 117 -6.01 -4.44 -3.33
N GLY A 118 -6.85 -4.57 -2.31
CA GLY A 118 -6.46 -4.88 -0.94
C GLY A 118 -6.82 -6.32 -0.60
N THR A 119 -6.09 -6.92 0.31
CA THR A 119 -6.44 -8.21 0.90
C THR A 119 -6.08 -8.16 2.38
N VAL A 120 -7.08 -8.34 3.22
CA VAL A 120 -6.93 -8.39 4.68
C VAL A 120 -7.13 -9.82 5.14
N ARG A 121 -6.18 -10.36 5.91
CA ARG A 121 -6.35 -11.62 6.63
C ARG A 121 -6.74 -11.30 8.05
N ALA A 122 -7.89 -11.80 8.48
CA ALA A 122 -8.43 -11.59 9.81
C ALA A 122 -8.78 -12.93 10.46
N ARG A 123 -8.53 -13.06 11.76
CA ARG A 123 -9.03 -14.16 12.57
C ARG A 123 -10.35 -13.72 13.20
N LEU A 124 -11.45 -14.33 12.80
CA LEU A 124 -12.77 -14.11 13.36
C LEU A 124 -12.94 -14.95 14.61
N ILE A 125 -13.53 -14.37 15.65
CA ILE A 125 -13.92 -15.06 16.87
C ILE A 125 -15.43 -15.25 16.79
N ARG A 126 -15.88 -16.50 16.84
CA ARG A 126 -17.30 -16.84 16.78
C ARG A 126 -17.88 -17.04 18.19
N ASP A 127 -19.19 -16.98 18.31
CA ASP A 127 -19.88 -17.43 19.52
C ASP A 127 -19.45 -18.86 19.88
N GLY A 128 -19.18 -19.11 21.17
CA GLY A 128 -18.50 -20.32 21.64
C GLY A 128 -16.96 -20.24 21.62
N GLY A 129 -16.37 -19.13 21.19
CA GLY A 129 -14.93 -18.84 21.30
C GLY A 129 -14.05 -19.47 20.22
N ALA A 130 -14.65 -20.13 19.22
CA ALA A 130 -13.92 -20.70 18.10
C ALA A 130 -13.30 -19.58 17.24
N GLY A 131 -12.02 -19.75 16.88
CA GLY A 131 -11.33 -18.84 15.97
C GLY A 131 -11.30 -19.38 14.54
N GLU A 132 -11.55 -18.53 13.55
CA GLU A 132 -11.51 -18.87 12.13
C GLU A 132 -10.73 -17.83 11.33
N ASP A 133 -9.74 -18.28 10.55
CA ASP A 133 -9.01 -17.38 9.64
C ASP A 133 -9.83 -17.10 8.37
N ARG A 134 -9.97 -15.82 8.05
CA ARG A 134 -10.72 -15.33 6.90
C ARG A 134 -9.92 -14.34 6.09
N THR A 135 -10.04 -14.46 4.77
CA THR A 135 -9.53 -13.47 3.83
C THR A 135 -10.65 -12.55 3.38
N VAL A 136 -10.43 -11.25 3.50
CA VAL A 136 -11.36 -10.17 3.14
C VAL A 136 -10.75 -9.43 1.95
N PRO A 137 -11.17 -9.73 0.71
CA PRO A 137 -10.68 -9.01 -0.46
C PRO A 137 -11.34 -7.63 -0.52
N MET A 138 -10.58 -6.63 -0.97
CA MET A 138 -11.04 -5.25 -1.02
C MET A 138 -10.63 -4.57 -2.32
N VAL A 139 -11.43 -3.61 -2.75
CA VAL A 139 -11.17 -2.78 -3.93
C VAL A 139 -11.36 -1.31 -3.58
N LYS A 140 -10.71 -0.43 -4.33
CA LYS A 140 -10.92 1.01 -4.18
C LYS A 140 -12.04 1.48 -5.12
N GLU A 141 -13.15 1.96 -4.55
CA GLU A 141 -14.31 2.53 -5.25
C GLU A 141 -14.56 3.94 -4.71
N ASP A 142 -14.66 4.93 -5.60
CA ASP A 142 -14.88 6.34 -5.25
C ASP A 142 -13.92 6.87 -4.17
N GLY A 143 -12.64 6.50 -4.28
CA GLY A 143 -11.59 6.90 -3.34
C GLY A 143 -11.59 6.15 -2.00
N ARG A 144 -12.56 5.25 -1.75
CA ARG A 144 -12.70 4.49 -0.51
C ARG A 144 -12.45 3.01 -0.74
N TRP A 145 -11.88 2.33 0.26
CA TRP A 145 -11.75 0.88 0.21
C TRP A 145 -13.06 0.21 0.61
N ARG A 146 -13.50 -0.74 -0.21
CA ARG A 146 -14.76 -1.46 -0.05
C ARG A 146 -14.49 -2.96 0.01
N VAL A 147 -15.27 -3.66 0.83
CA VAL A 147 -15.16 -5.11 1.00
C VAL A 147 -15.86 -5.81 -0.16
N CYS A 148 -15.13 -6.69 -0.85
CA CYS A 148 -15.65 -7.50 -1.94
C CYS A 148 -15.69 -8.98 -1.56
N GLY A 149 -16.32 -9.77 -2.42
CA GLY A 149 -16.41 -11.22 -2.28
C GLY A 149 -17.67 -11.66 -1.55
N ASP A 150 -17.72 -12.96 -1.28
CA ASP A 150 -18.84 -13.55 -0.56
C ASP A 150 -18.68 -13.24 0.93
N PRO A 151 -19.66 -12.54 1.52
CA PRO A 151 -19.61 -12.15 2.92
C PRO A 151 -19.69 -13.41 3.77
N PHE A 152 -18.56 -13.82 4.33
CA PHE A 152 -18.32 -14.88 5.34
C PHE A 152 -18.75 -16.30 4.99
#